data_AF-A0A953UP90-F1
#
_entry.id   AF-A0A953UP90-F1
#
_cell.length_a   1.000
_cell.length_b   1.000
_cell.length_c   1.000
_cell.angle_alpha   90.00
_cell.angle_beta   90.00
_cell.angle_gamma   90.00
#
_symmetry.space_group_name_H-M   'P 1'
#
loop_
_entity.id
_entity.type
_entity.pdbx_description
1 polymer ?
#
loop_
_entity_poly.entity_id
_entity_poly.type
_entity_poly.pdbx_seq_one_letter_code
_entity_poly.pdbx_strand_id
1 'polypeptide(L)'
;MRIASLVDGWLLSILAGSMMYACAQTRARAPAAPATKQPSSTASDAVPLPAGGTLRYFTRGDQTVVEVVTPDTHGAAGRLALNRDQTVAPKSAAQLKLVAQVGKLVLIVSDRYASRPGPMSYCQAGHEEFLRVLTIAPRVRETFQLKLQGCRSNSELAEQGVVWKPESSTLEIHWLNGPGADEHNQSRAYRIDDRGDVKPVETPAR
;
A
#
# COMPACT_ATOMS: atom_id res chain seq x y z
N MET A 1 -10.82 13.82 52.53
CA MET A 1 -9.39 14.01 52.91
C MET A 1 -8.64 14.37 51.62
N ARG A 2 -8.39 15.67 51.34
CA ARG A 2 -7.11 16.41 51.53
C ARG A 2 -5.97 15.72 50.73
N ILE A 3 -5.37 16.27 49.64
CA ILE A 3 -4.54 17.49 49.43
C ILE A 3 -4.26 17.56 47.90
N ALA A 4 -4.51 18.60 47.08
CA ALA A 4 -3.91 19.95 46.92
C ALA A 4 -2.43 20.01 46.46
N SER A 5 -2.15 20.49 45.23
CA SER A 5 -1.02 21.38 44.79
C SER A 5 -0.90 21.31 43.25
N LEU A 6 -1.14 22.33 42.41
CA LEU A 6 -0.58 23.69 42.32
C LEU A 6 0.97 23.72 42.25
N VAL A 7 1.52 23.85 41.04
CA VAL A 7 2.74 24.63 40.80
C VAL A 7 2.63 25.30 39.42
N ASP A 8 2.20 26.56 39.46
CA ASP A 8 2.54 27.58 38.48
C ASP A 8 4.05 27.86 38.55
N GLY A 9 4.71 28.14 37.41
CA GLY A 9 5.99 28.83 37.50
C GLY A 9 6.69 29.22 36.21
N TRP A 10 6.57 30.51 35.87
CA TRP A 10 7.65 31.46 35.54
C TRP A 10 8.76 31.04 34.55
N LEU A 11 8.88 31.73 33.40
CA LEU A 11 9.78 32.91 33.27
C LEU A 11 9.86 33.44 31.81
N LEU A 12 9.68 34.76 31.71
CA LEU A 12 10.15 35.63 30.63
C LEU A 12 11.68 35.58 30.54
N SER A 13 12.24 35.78 29.32
CA SER A 13 13.24 36.83 29.00
C SER A 13 13.72 36.68 27.54
N ILE A 14 13.42 37.62 26.64
CA ILE A 14 14.22 38.79 26.20
C ILE A 14 15.47 38.42 25.37
N LEU A 15 15.53 38.95 24.14
CA LEU A 15 16.64 39.64 23.44
C LEU A 15 16.47 39.41 21.92
N ALA A 16 15.92 40.37 21.16
CA ALA A 16 16.58 41.58 20.65
C ALA A 16 17.92 41.24 19.96
N GLY A 17 17.95 41.27 18.63
CA GLY A 17 19.18 41.03 17.87
C GLY A 17 19.04 41.26 16.38
N SER A 18 19.32 42.50 15.97
CA SER A 18 19.93 42.87 14.68
C SER A 18 19.09 42.77 13.40
N MET A 19 18.37 43.87 13.13
CA MET A 19 18.15 44.37 11.77
C MET A 19 19.51 44.63 11.11
N MET A 20 19.92 43.75 10.18
CA MET A 20 20.90 44.13 9.15
C MET A 20 20.14 44.46 7.86
N TYR A 21 20.18 45.75 7.53
CA TYR A 21 19.91 46.26 6.19
C TYR A 21 20.88 45.61 5.19
N ALA A 22 20.38 44.69 4.38
CA ALA A 22 21.08 44.20 3.20
C ALA A 22 20.46 44.83 1.95
N CYS A 23 21.33 45.47 1.18
CA CYS A 23 21.09 46.24 -0.01
C CYS A 23 20.25 45.49 -1.04
N ALA A 24 19.11 46.07 -1.45
CA ALA A 24 18.24 45.55 -2.49
C ALA A 24 18.97 45.60 -3.85
N GLN A 25 19.52 44.46 -4.29
CA GLN A 25 19.91 44.27 -5.68
C GLN A 25 18.69 43.78 -6.48
N THR A 26 17.97 44.72 -7.07
CA THR A 26 16.90 44.48 -8.05
C THR A 26 17.53 44.01 -9.37
N ARG A 27 17.94 42.74 -9.44
CA ARG A 27 18.15 42.07 -10.73
C ARG A 27 16.79 41.69 -11.28
N ALA A 28 16.35 42.37 -12.33
CA ALA A 28 15.21 41.98 -13.15
C ALA A 28 15.46 40.58 -13.72
N ARG A 29 14.96 39.57 -13.01
CA ARG A 29 15.04 38.17 -13.38
C ARG A 29 13.96 37.94 -14.43
N ALA A 30 14.37 37.67 -15.66
CA ALA A 30 13.44 37.24 -16.70
C ALA A 30 12.58 36.08 -16.18
N PRO A 31 11.26 36.05 -16.47
CA PRO A 31 10.39 34.97 -16.00
C PRO A 31 10.92 33.65 -16.56
N ALA A 32 11.43 32.80 -15.67
CA ALA A 32 11.79 31.44 -16.01
C ALA A 32 10.52 30.77 -16.56
N ALA A 33 10.59 30.28 -17.80
CA ALA A 33 9.52 29.49 -18.38
C ALA A 33 9.16 28.37 -17.41
N PRO A 34 7.86 28.11 -17.14
CA PRO A 34 7.44 27.08 -16.20
C PRO A 34 7.99 25.75 -16.72
N ALA A 35 8.99 25.21 -16.01
CA ALA A 35 9.52 23.89 -16.29
C ALA A 35 8.35 22.92 -16.21
N THR A 36 7.94 22.42 -17.37
CA THR A 36 6.86 21.45 -17.50
C THR A 36 7.36 20.20 -16.78
N LYS A 37 6.94 20.01 -15.52
CA LYS A 37 7.25 18.83 -14.72
C LYS A 37 6.58 17.65 -15.40
N GLN A 38 7.27 17.05 -16.37
CA GLN A 38 6.83 15.86 -17.05
C GLN A 38 6.82 14.75 -15.99
N PRO A 39 5.65 14.18 -15.63
CA PRO A 39 5.59 13.14 -14.63
C PRO A 39 6.33 11.93 -15.19
N SER A 40 7.43 11.57 -14.52
CA SER A 40 8.17 10.33 -14.81
C SER A 40 7.32 9.14 -14.40
N SER A 41 6.43 8.68 -15.29
CA SER A 41 5.75 7.40 -15.15
C SER A 41 6.71 6.29 -15.55
N THR A 42 7.12 5.46 -14.59
CA THR A 42 7.73 4.15 -14.87
C THR A 42 6.73 3.30 -15.67
N ALA A 43 7.24 2.49 -16.61
CA ALA A 43 6.44 1.73 -17.58
C ALA A 43 5.27 1.00 -16.90
N SER A 44 4.09 1.11 -17.51
CA SER A 44 2.88 0.44 -17.04
C SER A 44 2.92 -1.01 -17.51
N ASP A 45 2.94 -1.94 -16.56
CA ASP A 45 2.74 -3.35 -16.85
C ASP A 45 1.24 -3.64 -16.97
N ALA A 46 0.92 -4.59 -17.85
CA ALA A 46 -0.43 -5.03 -18.15
C ALA A 46 -0.57 -6.52 -17.80
N VAL A 47 -1.55 -6.85 -16.96
CA VAL A 47 -1.88 -8.21 -16.53
C VAL A 47 -3.20 -8.61 -17.16
N PRO A 48 -3.26 -9.69 -17.96
CA PRO A 48 -4.52 -10.16 -18.55
C PRO A 48 -5.45 -10.71 -17.48
N LEU A 49 -6.76 -10.46 -17.62
CA LEU A 49 -7.78 -10.97 -16.70
C LEU A 49 -8.45 -12.25 -17.26
N PRO A 50 -8.70 -13.29 -16.44
CA PRO A 50 -9.39 -14.51 -16.86
C PRO A 50 -10.75 -14.30 -17.53
N ALA A 51 -11.57 -13.37 -17.02
CA ALA A 51 -12.87 -13.04 -17.62
C ALA A 51 -12.79 -12.12 -18.86
N GLY A 52 -11.57 -11.83 -19.33
CA GLY A 52 -11.29 -10.87 -20.40
C GLY A 52 -10.97 -9.48 -19.88
N GLY A 53 -10.23 -8.72 -20.70
CA GLY A 53 -9.74 -7.39 -20.34
C GLY A 53 -8.35 -7.40 -19.72
N THR A 54 -7.98 -6.27 -19.12
CA THR A 54 -6.62 -6.01 -18.67
C THR A 54 -6.61 -5.22 -17.37
N LEU A 55 -5.80 -5.65 -16.42
CA LEU A 55 -5.40 -4.87 -15.25
C LEU A 55 -4.06 -4.20 -15.54
N ARG A 56 -4.05 -2.88 -15.57
CA ARG A 56 -2.84 -2.08 -15.72
C ARG A 56 -2.48 -1.46 -14.39
N TYR A 57 -1.20 -1.26 -14.13
CA TYR A 57 -0.76 -0.51 -12.96
C TYR A 57 0.42 0.39 -13.28
N PHE A 58 0.57 1.44 -12.48
CA PHE A 58 1.72 2.33 -12.53
C PHE A 58 1.90 3.03 -11.17
N THR A 59 3.10 3.54 -10.93
CA THR A 59 3.40 4.33 -9.72
C THR A 59 3.25 5.82 -10.01
N ARG A 60 2.51 6.53 -9.16
CA ARG A 60 2.38 7.99 -9.19
C ARG A 60 2.68 8.55 -7.80
N GLY A 61 3.89 9.07 -7.63
CA GLY A 61 4.34 9.58 -6.33
C GLY A 61 4.51 8.45 -5.31
N ASP A 62 3.71 8.49 -4.25
CA ASP A 62 3.63 7.51 -3.17
C ASP A 62 2.44 6.54 -3.33
N GLN A 63 1.73 6.59 -4.45
CA GLN A 63 0.58 5.74 -4.74
C GLN A 63 0.87 4.75 -5.87
N THR A 64 0.22 3.59 -5.78
CA THR A 64 0.06 2.68 -6.92
C THR A 64 -1.31 2.91 -7.51
N VAL A 65 -1.39 3.29 -8.77
CA VAL A 65 -2.67 3.43 -9.45
C VAL A 65 -2.91 2.16 -10.25
N VAL A 66 -4.07 1.53 -10.02
CA VAL A 66 -4.57 0.43 -10.83
C VAL A 66 -5.67 0.93 -11.76
N GLU A 67 -5.63 0.46 -12.99
CA GLU A 67 -6.60 0.74 -14.04
C GLU A 67 -7.14 -0.60 -14.56
N VAL A 68 -8.43 -0.82 -14.40
CA VAL A 68 -9.11 -2.05 -14.81
C VAL A 68 -9.92 -1.75 -16.07
N VAL A 69 -9.60 -2.44 -17.16
CA VAL A 69 -10.31 -2.35 -18.44
C VAL A 69 -11.00 -3.68 -18.68
N THR A 70 -12.33 -3.72 -18.67
CA THR A 70 -13.11 -4.94 -18.94
C THR A 70 -13.94 -4.79 -20.22
N PRO A 71 -14.26 -5.90 -20.92
CA PRO A 71 -15.17 -5.84 -22.07
C PRO A 71 -16.55 -5.28 -21.72
N ASP A 72 -17.06 -5.64 -20.53
CA ASP A 72 -18.41 -5.31 -20.06
C ASP A 72 -18.59 -3.81 -19.77
N THR A 73 -17.50 -3.05 -19.61
CA THR A 73 -17.56 -1.60 -19.34
C THR A 73 -17.51 -0.75 -20.61
N HIS A 74 -17.70 -1.34 -21.80
CA HIS A 74 -17.52 -0.65 -23.10
C HIS A 74 -16.17 0.07 -23.22
N GLY A 75 -15.13 -0.48 -22.58
CA GLY A 75 -13.80 0.12 -22.53
C GLY A 75 -13.63 1.23 -21.50
N ALA A 76 -14.66 1.59 -20.71
CA ALA A 76 -14.50 2.51 -19.60
C ALA A 76 -13.59 1.88 -18.55
N ALA A 77 -12.44 2.53 -18.32
CA ALA A 77 -11.44 2.07 -17.40
C ALA A 77 -11.77 2.54 -15.98
N GLY A 78 -12.00 1.61 -15.06
CA GLY A 78 -12.12 1.93 -13.65
C GLY A 78 -10.73 2.17 -13.06
N ARG A 79 -10.53 3.26 -12.32
CA ARG A 79 -9.24 3.60 -11.71
C ARG A 79 -9.34 3.65 -10.20
N LEU A 80 -8.29 3.17 -9.53
CA LEU A 80 -8.17 3.21 -8.07
C LEU A 80 -6.71 3.48 -7.68
N ALA A 81 -6.51 4.41 -6.76
CA ALA A 81 -5.22 4.58 -6.09
C ALA A 81 -5.18 3.67 -4.86
N LEU A 82 -4.20 2.76 -4.82
CA LEU A 82 -3.95 1.86 -3.70
C LEU A 82 -3.07 2.56 -2.67
N ASN A 83 -3.48 2.48 -1.40
CA ASN A 83 -2.72 3.04 -0.30
C ASN A 83 -1.50 2.18 0.01
N ARG A 84 -0.34 2.82 0.12
CA ARG A 84 0.89 2.21 0.62
C ARG A 84 1.02 2.56 2.10
N ASP A 85 1.46 1.61 2.92
CA ASP A 85 1.75 1.93 4.31
C ASP A 85 3.08 2.72 4.43
N GLN A 86 3.35 3.24 5.62
CA GLN A 86 4.55 4.03 5.90
C GLN A 86 5.88 3.25 5.82
N THR A 87 5.82 1.93 5.72
CA THR A 87 6.99 1.04 5.65
C THR A 87 7.47 0.84 4.22
N VAL A 88 6.71 1.27 3.21
CA VAL A 88 7.14 1.24 1.80
C VAL A 88 8.10 2.41 1.50
N ALA A 89 9.16 2.13 0.72
CA ALA A 89 10.08 3.17 0.29
C ALA A 89 9.36 4.21 -0.60
N PRO A 90 9.61 5.52 -0.38
CA PRO A 90 9.09 6.56 -1.25
C PRO A 90 9.47 6.30 -2.72
N LYS A 91 8.53 6.44 -3.65
CA LYS A 91 8.71 6.20 -5.09
C LYS A 91 9.06 4.76 -5.48
N SER A 92 8.91 3.77 -4.58
CA SER A 92 9.09 2.37 -4.95
C SER A 92 8.15 1.98 -6.09
N ALA A 93 8.69 1.32 -7.11
CA ALA A 93 7.86 0.74 -8.17
C ALA A 93 7.07 -0.45 -7.59
N ALA A 94 5.77 -0.50 -7.89
CA ALA A 94 4.95 -1.66 -7.58
C ALA A 94 5.34 -2.83 -8.50
N GLN A 95 5.36 -4.04 -7.95
CA GLN A 95 5.28 -5.27 -8.72
C GLN A 95 3.93 -5.91 -8.38
N LEU A 96 2.98 -5.85 -9.31
CA LEU A 96 1.62 -6.33 -9.06
C LEU A 96 1.39 -7.66 -9.77
N LYS A 97 0.80 -8.61 -9.04
CA LYS A 97 0.46 -9.95 -9.51
C LYS A 97 -1.03 -10.19 -9.30
N LEU A 98 -1.70 -10.74 -10.30
CA LEU A 98 -3.04 -11.29 -10.13
C LEU A 98 -2.92 -12.66 -9.45
N VAL A 99 -3.55 -12.81 -8.28
CA VAL A 99 -3.65 -14.08 -7.56
C VAL A 99 -4.83 -14.88 -8.10
N ALA A 100 -5.99 -14.24 -8.20
CA ALA A 100 -7.21 -14.87 -8.70
C ALA A 100 -8.25 -13.82 -9.13
N GLN A 101 -9.28 -14.30 -9.84
CA GLN A 101 -10.49 -13.54 -10.15
C GLN A 101 -11.70 -14.34 -9.66
N VAL A 102 -12.59 -13.71 -8.88
CA VAL A 102 -13.84 -14.32 -8.40
C VAL A 102 -14.99 -13.76 -9.23
N GLY A 103 -15.64 -14.64 -10.00
CA GLY A 103 -16.63 -14.23 -10.99
C GLY A 103 -16.06 -13.27 -12.02
N LYS A 104 -16.79 -12.19 -12.33
CA LYS A 104 -16.32 -11.13 -13.24
C LYS A 104 -15.89 -9.85 -12.54
N LEU A 105 -16.27 -9.69 -11.27
CA LEU A 105 -16.29 -8.38 -10.61
C LEU A 105 -15.25 -8.24 -9.49
N VAL A 106 -14.57 -9.30 -9.09
CA VAL A 106 -13.66 -9.29 -7.95
C VAL A 106 -12.29 -9.78 -8.38
N LEU A 107 -11.26 -9.00 -8.07
CA LEU A 107 -9.85 -9.33 -8.31
C LEU A 107 -9.15 -9.50 -6.97
N ILE A 108 -8.38 -10.58 -6.85
CA ILE A 108 -7.45 -10.80 -5.74
C ILE A 108 -6.06 -10.56 -6.30
N VAL A 109 -5.36 -9.56 -5.79
CA VAL A 109 -4.02 -9.19 -6.26
C VAL A 109 -3.04 -9.19 -5.10
N SER A 110 -1.77 -9.45 -5.40
CA SER A 110 -0.68 -9.10 -4.50
C SER A 110 0.17 -8.00 -5.13
N ASP A 111 0.61 -7.05 -4.32
CA ASP A 111 1.58 -6.05 -4.74
C ASP A 111 2.80 -6.03 -3.82
N ARG A 112 3.97 -5.91 -4.43
CA ARG A 112 5.26 -5.92 -3.74
C ARG A 112 6.02 -4.63 -3.99
N TYR A 113 6.65 -4.12 -2.94
CA TYR A 113 7.42 -2.88 -2.94
C TYR A 113 8.75 -3.09 -2.25
N ALA A 114 9.71 -2.20 -2.51
CA ALA A 114 10.91 -2.09 -1.68
C ALA A 114 10.56 -1.49 -0.31
N SER A 115 11.12 -2.06 0.75
CA SER A 115 10.97 -1.53 2.11
C SER A 115 11.69 -0.19 2.28
N ARG A 116 11.14 0.66 3.15
CA ARG A 116 11.71 1.96 3.51
C ARG A 116 12.97 1.75 4.37
N PRO A 117 14.12 2.29 3.94
CA PRO A 117 15.37 2.13 4.70
C PRO A 117 15.20 2.67 6.12
N GLY A 118 15.73 1.91 7.09
CA GLY A 118 15.77 2.29 8.51
C GLY A 118 17.17 2.78 8.94
N PRO A 119 17.27 3.46 10.09
CA PRO A 119 18.55 3.93 10.65
C PRO A 119 19.47 2.79 11.10
N MET A 120 18.93 1.58 11.26
CA MET A 120 19.66 0.36 11.62
C MET A 120 19.58 -0.63 10.45
N SER A 121 20.72 -1.23 10.09
CA SER A 121 20.98 -1.96 8.85
C SER A 121 20.12 -3.20 8.60
N TYR A 122 19.27 -3.61 9.55
CA TYR A 122 18.53 -4.87 9.50
C TYR A 122 17.48 -4.97 8.38
N CYS A 123 17.13 -3.86 7.72
CA CYS A 123 16.04 -3.82 6.75
C CYS A 123 16.36 -3.09 5.45
N GLN A 124 17.63 -3.07 5.03
CA GLN A 124 18.05 -2.29 3.86
C GLN A 124 17.75 -2.96 2.51
N ALA A 125 17.37 -4.25 2.49
CA ALA A 125 17.11 -5.03 1.28
C ALA A 125 15.77 -5.79 1.30
N GLY A 126 14.86 -5.42 2.21
CA GLY A 126 13.57 -6.08 2.35
C GLY A 126 12.53 -5.64 1.32
N HIS A 127 11.44 -6.39 1.28
CA HIS A 127 10.24 -6.01 0.56
C HIS A 127 9.04 -5.93 1.50
N GLU A 128 8.08 -5.08 1.14
CA GLU A 128 6.74 -5.06 1.73
C GLU A 128 5.80 -5.65 0.69
N GLU A 129 5.05 -6.68 1.06
CA GLU A 129 4.06 -7.32 0.19
C GLU A 129 2.67 -7.22 0.81
N PHE A 130 1.69 -6.82 0.01
CA PHE A 130 0.29 -6.73 0.43
C PHE A 130 -0.58 -7.57 -0.49
N LEU A 131 -1.58 -8.21 0.12
CA LEU A 131 -2.71 -8.81 -0.54
C LEU A 131 -3.86 -7.81 -0.55
N ARG A 132 -4.56 -7.70 -1.67
CA ARG A 132 -5.72 -6.82 -1.81
C ARG A 132 -6.86 -7.54 -2.52
N VAL A 133 -8.09 -7.23 -2.10
CA VAL A 133 -9.31 -7.60 -2.82
C VAL A 133 -9.92 -6.33 -3.39
N LEU A 134 -10.09 -6.33 -4.71
CA LEU A 134 -10.63 -5.21 -5.47
C LEU A 134 -11.96 -5.62 -6.09
N THR A 135 -12.98 -4.78 -5.94
CA THR A 135 -14.26 -4.95 -6.64
C THR A 135 -14.34 -3.95 -7.78
N ILE A 136 -14.78 -4.36 -8.97
CA ILE A 136 -14.80 -3.55 -10.20
C ILE A 136 -16.10 -2.75 -10.32
N ALA A 137 -17.23 -3.29 -9.85
CA ALA A 137 -18.56 -2.68 -10.03
C ALA A 137 -19.19 -2.23 -8.70
N PRO A 138 -20.00 -1.14 -8.72
CA PRO A 138 -20.21 -0.20 -9.83
C PRO A 138 -19.03 0.74 -10.09
N ARG A 139 -18.02 0.72 -9.21
CA ARG A 139 -16.75 1.43 -9.34
C ARG A 139 -15.63 0.58 -8.75
N VAL A 140 -14.41 0.75 -9.30
CA VAL A 140 -13.23 0.09 -8.75
C VAL A 140 -12.96 0.61 -7.34
N ARG A 141 -12.97 -0.29 -6.36
CA ARG A 141 -12.64 0.01 -4.95
C ARG A 141 -11.93 -1.19 -4.32
N GLU A 142 -11.12 -0.90 -3.32
CA GLU A 142 -10.53 -1.91 -2.43
C GLU A 142 -11.53 -2.24 -1.33
N THR A 143 -11.79 -3.53 -1.11
CA THR A 143 -12.65 -4.03 -0.01
C THR A 143 -11.87 -4.70 1.09
N PHE A 144 -10.64 -5.13 0.82
CA PHE A 144 -9.77 -5.76 1.80
C PHE A 144 -8.31 -5.52 1.47
N GLN A 145 -7.51 -5.27 2.50
CA GLN A 145 -6.06 -5.17 2.43
C GLN A 145 -5.45 -5.95 3.59
N LEU A 146 -4.45 -6.78 3.32
CA LEU A 146 -3.67 -7.48 4.32
C LEU A 146 -2.19 -7.40 3.97
N LYS A 147 -1.36 -7.07 4.95
CA LYS A 147 0.09 -7.15 4.79
C LYS A 147 0.54 -8.60 4.90
N LEU A 148 1.19 -9.10 3.86
CA LEU A 148 1.67 -10.47 3.75
C LEU A 148 3.10 -10.61 4.26
N GLN A 149 3.99 -9.76 3.77
CA GLN A 149 5.40 -9.74 4.15
C GLN A 149 5.79 -8.32 4.54
N GLY A 150 6.68 -8.22 5.50
CA GLY A 150 7.22 -6.94 5.89
C GLY A 150 8.47 -7.11 6.72
N CYS A 151 9.55 -6.54 6.22
CA CYS A 151 10.83 -6.60 6.88
C CYS A 151 10.82 -5.87 8.25
N ARG A 152 10.00 -4.82 8.40
CA ARG A 152 9.81 -4.15 9.70
C ARG A 152 8.86 -4.86 10.66
N SER A 153 7.92 -5.64 10.13
CA SER A 153 6.98 -6.41 10.94
C SER A 153 7.49 -7.82 11.23
N ASN A 154 8.72 -8.15 10.79
CA ASN A 154 9.29 -9.50 10.81
C ASN A 154 8.32 -10.56 10.27
N SER A 155 7.54 -10.18 9.26
CA SER A 155 6.52 -11.04 8.67
C SER A 155 7.05 -11.66 7.39
N GLU A 156 7.00 -12.98 7.31
CA GLU A 156 7.59 -13.75 6.23
C GLU A 156 6.60 -14.85 5.80
N LEU A 157 6.36 -14.95 4.49
CA LEU A 157 5.52 -16.03 3.96
C LEU A 157 6.29 -17.34 3.99
N ALA A 158 5.59 -18.44 4.27
CA ALA A 158 6.13 -19.77 4.04
C ALA A 158 6.27 -20.04 2.53
N GLU A 159 6.91 -21.14 2.15
CA GLU A 159 7.09 -21.54 0.75
C GLU A 159 5.75 -21.64 -0.01
N GLN A 160 4.70 -22.13 0.65
CA GLN A 160 3.35 -22.19 0.08
C GLN A 160 2.75 -20.80 -0.17
N GLY A 161 3.13 -19.81 0.65
CA GLY A 161 2.71 -18.42 0.52
C GLY A 161 1.19 -18.22 0.51
N VAL A 162 0.68 -17.73 -0.62
CA VAL A 162 -0.75 -17.45 -0.83
C VAL A 162 -1.32 -18.47 -1.80
N VAL A 163 -2.32 -19.22 -1.35
CA VAL A 163 -2.99 -20.28 -2.10
C VAL A 163 -4.46 -19.93 -2.29
N TRP A 164 -4.90 -19.83 -3.54
CA TRP A 164 -6.32 -19.66 -3.87
C TRP A 164 -6.97 -21.01 -4.18
N LYS A 165 -8.08 -21.32 -3.51
CA LYS A 165 -8.91 -22.51 -3.73
C LYS A 165 -10.24 -22.10 -4.37
N PRO A 166 -10.38 -22.20 -5.71
CA PRO A 166 -11.57 -21.73 -6.41
C PRO A 166 -12.84 -22.51 -6.05
N GLU A 167 -12.73 -23.79 -5.66
CA GLU A 167 -13.88 -24.66 -5.36
C GLU A 167 -14.64 -24.20 -4.12
N SER A 168 -13.93 -23.62 -3.14
CA SER A 168 -14.50 -23.13 -1.89
C SER A 168 -14.46 -21.60 -1.76
N SER A 169 -14.05 -20.91 -2.83
CA SER A 169 -13.75 -19.47 -2.84
C SER A 169 -12.92 -19.03 -1.63
N THR A 170 -11.90 -19.82 -1.29
CA THR A 170 -11.10 -19.65 -0.08
C THR A 170 -9.67 -19.29 -0.45
N LEU A 171 -9.16 -18.24 0.18
CA LEU A 171 -7.77 -17.84 0.13
C LEU A 171 -7.08 -18.30 1.41
N GLU A 172 -6.07 -19.14 1.27
CA GLU A 172 -5.19 -19.57 2.36
C GLU A 172 -3.88 -18.82 2.27
N ILE A 173 -3.39 -18.40 3.44
CA ILE A 173 -2.15 -17.66 3.57
C ILE A 173 -1.32 -18.37 4.63
N HIS A 174 -0.12 -18.75 4.25
CA HIS A 174 0.83 -19.47 5.07
C HIS A 174 2.03 -18.58 5.34
N TRP A 175 2.28 -18.30 6.62
CA TRP A 175 3.43 -17.53 7.07
C TRP A 175 4.44 -18.45 7.74
N LEU A 176 5.72 -18.25 7.45
CA LEU A 176 6.81 -18.75 8.29
C LEU A 176 6.83 -17.97 9.61
N ASN A 177 6.70 -16.65 9.50
CA ASN A 177 6.55 -15.71 10.62
C ASN A 177 5.34 -14.83 10.36
N GLY A 178 4.24 -15.07 11.10
CA GLY A 178 2.98 -14.39 10.87
C GLY A 178 2.90 -13.01 11.54
N PRO A 179 1.83 -12.24 11.26
CA PRO A 179 1.56 -11.02 11.99
C PRO A 179 1.14 -11.34 13.44
N GLY A 180 2.00 -10.97 14.40
CA GLY A 180 1.86 -11.27 15.84
C GLY A 180 3.18 -11.83 16.39
N ALA A 181 3.56 -11.50 17.63
CA ALA A 181 4.94 -11.65 18.08
C ALA A 181 5.41 -13.10 18.38
N ASP A 182 4.50 -14.06 18.55
CA ASP A 182 4.84 -15.27 19.31
C ASP A 182 4.57 -16.61 18.60
N GLU A 183 4.05 -16.60 17.36
CA GLU A 183 3.71 -17.83 16.63
C GLU A 183 4.45 -17.92 15.29
N HIS A 184 5.38 -18.86 15.22
CA HIS A 184 5.95 -19.36 13.97
C HIS A 184 4.93 -20.24 13.25
N ASN A 185 4.99 -20.29 11.92
CA ASN A 185 4.13 -21.16 11.10
C ASN A 185 2.62 -20.92 11.30
N GLN A 186 2.16 -19.71 10.99
CA GLN A 186 0.74 -19.37 11.04
C GLN A 186 0.07 -19.66 9.69
N SER A 187 -1.18 -20.14 9.74
CA SER A 187 -2.02 -20.23 8.54
C SER A 187 -3.37 -19.56 8.82
N ARG A 188 -3.81 -18.68 7.91
CA ARG A 188 -5.13 -18.07 7.97
C ARG A 188 -5.86 -18.31 6.66
N ALA A 189 -7.15 -18.58 6.77
CA ALA A 189 -8.03 -18.78 5.64
C ALA A 189 -9.10 -17.69 5.61
N TYR A 190 -9.40 -17.20 4.42
CA TYR A 190 -10.41 -16.18 4.18
C TYR A 190 -11.33 -16.63 3.05
N ARG A 191 -12.64 -16.63 3.28
CA ARG A 191 -13.63 -16.81 2.23
C ARG A 191 -13.92 -15.46 1.57
N ILE A 192 -13.87 -15.42 0.25
CA ILE A 192 -14.08 -14.21 -0.55
C ILE A 192 -15.25 -14.48 -1.49
N ASP A 193 -16.33 -13.71 -1.38
CA ASP A 193 -17.49 -13.90 -2.25
C ASP A 193 -17.42 -13.08 -3.56
N ASP A 194 -18.46 -13.21 -4.39
CA ASP A 194 -18.59 -12.55 -5.68
C ASP A 194 -18.84 -11.03 -5.58
N ARG A 195 -19.03 -10.51 -4.36
CA ARG A 195 -19.13 -9.08 -4.04
C ARG A 195 -17.83 -8.51 -3.49
N GLY A 196 -16.83 -9.36 -3.25
CA GLY A 196 -15.54 -9.01 -2.69
C GLY A 196 -15.58 -8.83 -1.17
N ASP A 197 -16.62 -9.34 -0.51
CA ASP A 197 -16.66 -9.39 0.96
C ASP A 197 -15.75 -10.51 1.45
N VAL A 198 -14.91 -10.18 2.41
CA VAL A 198 -13.89 -11.10 2.95
C VAL A 198 -14.26 -11.49 4.37
N LYS A 199 -14.37 -12.80 4.63
CA LYS A 199 -14.69 -13.34 5.96
C LYS A 199 -13.60 -14.32 6.39
N PRO A 200 -13.06 -14.23 7.61
CA PRO A 200 -12.16 -15.25 8.12
C PRO A 200 -12.92 -16.59 8.16
N VAL A 201 -12.23 -17.66 7.76
CA VAL A 201 -12.70 -19.03 7.97
C VAL A 201 -12.18 -19.46 9.32
N GLU A 202 -13.08 -19.86 10.22
CA GLU A 202 -12.68 -20.42 11.51
C GLU A 202 -11.92 -21.71 11.27
N THR A 203 -10.61 -21.68 11.51
CA THR A 203 -9.83 -22.91 11.60
C THR A 203 -10.18 -23.55 12.94
N PRO A 204 -10.67 -24.80 12.98
CA PRO A 204 -10.87 -25.48 14.25
C PRO A 204 -9.52 -25.49 15.00
N ALA A 205 -9.56 -25.11 16.29
CA ALA A 205 -8.39 -25.15 17.15
C ALA A 205 -7.79 -26.57 17.07
N ARG A 206 -6.50 -26.65 16.74
CA ARG A 206 -5.77 -27.91 16.71
C ARG A 206 -5.46 -28.40 18.11
#